data_AF-A0A524LR49-F1
#
_entry.id   AF-A0A524LR49-F1
#
_cell.length_a   1.000
_cell.length_b   1.000
_cell.length_c   1.000
_cell.angle_alpha   90.00
_cell.angle_beta   90.00
_cell.angle_gamma   90.00
#
_symmetry.space_group_name_H-M   'P 1'
#
loop_
_entity.id
_entity.type
_entity.pdbx_description
1 polymer ?
#
loop_
_entity_poly.entity_id
_entity_poly.type
_entity_poly.pdbx_seq_one_letter_code
_entity_poly.pdbx_strand_id
1 'polypeptide(L)'
;MRISKCSVKFIVILISILTIPYDVLPAMLVEKDSTDISSPAETQPGIRPGYLWVLTQLLPSPSWTHFKNQKSQWGMNWQVTPLLYGFGMNKRMNPWRTLIAEPMTRYNGSLEIYFSPEYLPQTKQFDTSWLFRGGLRAYLPLYRYGEYLSASLGTSYYNYNGKTGMTYEAGVYMFFGIIGLQTAYSPDTSWSLTLRFRYF
;
A
#
# COMPACT_ATOMS: atom_id res chain seq x y z
N MET A 1 7.43 -33.53 2.83
CA MET A 1 7.03 -32.11 2.86
C MET A 1 5.63 -31.99 2.25
N ARG A 2 4.56 -31.97 3.07
CA ARG A 2 3.17 -31.93 2.60
C ARG A 2 2.73 -30.46 2.50
N ILE A 3 2.67 -29.95 1.27
CA ILE A 3 2.08 -28.64 0.98
C ILE A 3 0.58 -28.74 1.26
N SER A 4 0.12 -27.98 2.24
CA SER A 4 -1.29 -27.86 2.63
C SER A 4 -2.13 -27.39 1.45
N LYS A 5 -3.17 -28.15 1.09
CA LYS A 5 -4.15 -27.84 0.03
C LYS A 5 -4.89 -26.50 0.23
N CYS A 6 -4.73 -25.84 1.38
CA CYS A 6 -5.36 -24.54 1.67
C CYS A 6 -4.63 -23.35 1.02
N SER A 7 -3.30 -23.38 0.86
CA SER A 7 -2.54 -22.26 0.25
C SER A 7 -2.78 -22.11 -1.24
N VAL A 8 -3.17 -23.18 -1.95
CA VAL A 8 -3.34 -23.15 -3.40
C VAL A 8 -4.61 -22.38 -3.81
N LYS A 9 -5.67 -22.40 -3.00
CA LYS A 9 -6.92 -21.69 -3.33
C LYS A 9 -6.78 -20.17 -3.26
N PHE A 10 -5.92 -19.65 -2.38
CA PHE A 10 -5.69 -18.20 -2.27
C PHE A 10 -4.85 -17.65 -3.44
N ILE A 11 -3.92 -18.44 -3.96
CA ILE A 11 -3.09 -18.10 -5.12
C ILE A 11 -3.93 -18.07 -6.41
N VAL A 12 -4.90 -18.98 -6.55
CA VAL A 12 -5.76 -19.03 -7.74
C VAL A 12 -6.68 -17.79 -7.83
N ILE A 13 -7.20 -17.28 -6.70
CA ILE A 13 -8.02 -16.05 -6.71
C ILE A 13 -7.16 -14.81 -7.03
N LEU A 14 -5.89 -14.77 -6.59
CA LEU A 14 -4.99 -13.66 -6.91
C LEU A 14 -4.59 -13.65 -8.40
N ILE A 15 -4.48 -14.82 -9.04
CA ILE A 15 -4.13 -14.95 -10.46
C ILE A 15 -5.33 -14.64 -11.36
N SER A 16 -6.56 -14.92 -10.94
CA SER A 16 -7.77 -14.58 -11.71
C SER A 16 -8.04 -13.08 -11.85
N ILE A 17 -7.47 -12.23 -10.97
CA ILE A 17 -7.56 -10.77 -11.07
C ILE A 17 -6.48 -10.21 -12.03
N LEU A 18 -5.44 -10.98 -12.34
CA LEU A 18 -4.34 -10.58 -13.23
C LEU A 18 -4.55 -10.96 -14.70
N THR A 19 -5.63 -11.68 -15.04
CA THR A 19 -6.06 -11.95 -16.41
C THR A 19 -7.14 -10.96 -16.86
N ILE A 20 -6.85 -9.67 -16.76
CA ILE A 20 -7.55 -8.68 -17.60
C ILE A 20 -6.83 -8.71 -18.95
N PRO A 21 -7.52 -8.95 -20.08
CA PRO A 21 -6.89 -8.99 -21.39
C PRO A 21 -6.17 -7.66 -21.66
N TYR A 22 -4.89 -7.74 -22.02
CA TYR A 22 -4.06 -6.60 -22.43
C TYR A 22 -4.50 -5.97 -23.77
N ASP A 23 -5.63 -6.40 -24.33
CA ASP A 23 -6.11 -6.02 -25.66
C ASP A 23 -6.84 -4.66 -25.71
N VAL A 24 -6.67 -3.82 -24.69
CA VAL A 24 -7.19 -2.44 -24.69
C VAL A 24 -6.08 -1.43 -24.38
N LEU A 25 -4.92 -1.60 -25.03
CA LEU A 25 -4.02 -0.49 -25.31
C LEU A 25 -4.40 0.07 -26.69
N PRO A 26 -5.30 1.06 -26.79
CA PRO A 26 -5.41 1.80 -28.04
C PRO A 26 -4.04 2.41 -28.30
N ALA A 27 -3.47 2.05 -29.45
CA ALA A 27 -2.30 2.66 -30.02
C ALA A 27 -2.54 4.18 -30.05
N MET A 28 -2.01 4.90 -29.05
CA MET A 28 -1.84 6.34 -29.12
C MET A 28 -0.70 6.59 -30.11
N LEU A 29 -1.05 6.58 -31.39
CA LEU A 29 -0.31 7.30 -32.40
C LEU A 29 -0.34 8.77 -31.99
N VAL A 30 0.74 9.20 -31.34
CA VAL A 30 1.00 10.60 -31.05
C VAL A 30 1.25 11.28 -32.39
N GLU A 31 0.19 11.84 -32.97
CA GLU A 31 0.27 12.86 -33.99
C GLU A 31 1.01 14.04 -33.37
N LYS A 32 2.27 14.20 -33.79
CA LYS A 32 3.15 15.27 -33.33
C LYS A 32 2.76 16.55 -34.06
N ASP A 33 1.66 17.16 -33.64
CA ASP A 33 1.32 18.51 -34.07
C ASP A 33 2.25 19.51 -33.36
N SER A 34 3.12 20.14 -34.15
CA SER A 34 4.13 21.09 -33.71
C SER A 34 3.57 22.50 -33.66
N THR A 35 2.66 22.74 -32.72
CA THR A 35 2.29 24.10 -32.29
C THR A 35 2.84 24.33 -30.88
N ASP A 36 4.04 24.90 -30.84
CA ASP A 36 4.73 25.34 -29.63
C ASP A 36 4.04 26.59 -29.06
N ILE A 37 2.88 26.37 -28.44
CA ILE A 37 2.31 27.34 -27.51
C ILE A 37 2.95 27.02 -26.17
N SER A 38 3.84 27.90 -25.72
CA SER A 38 4.46 27.89 -24.40
C SER A 38 3.37 27.83 -23.32
N SER A 39 2.95 26.62 -22.97
CA SER A 39 1.97 26.36 -21.93
C SER A 39 2.60 26.81 -20.61
N PRO A 40 1.93 27.68 -19.82
CA PRO A 40 2.49 28.12 -18.55
C PRO A 40 2.80 26.89 -17.71
N ALA A 41 3.99 26.85 -17.12
CA ALA A 41 4.41 25.75 -16.25
C ALA A 41 3.32 25.50 -15.20
N GLU A 42 2.74 24.30 -15.21
CA GLU A 42 1.68 23.92 -14.27
C GLU A 42 2.22 24.02 -12.84
N THR A 43 1.81 25.05 -12.12
CA THR A 43 2.23 25.29 -10.73
C THR A 43 1.63 24.23 -9.83
N GLN A 44 2.47 23.38 -9.24
CA GLN A 44 2.03 22.41 -8.25
C GLN A 44 1.44 23.13 -7.02
N PRO A 45 0.26 22.72 -6.52
CA PRO A 45 -0.29 23.29 -5.30
C PRO A 45 0.68 23.02 -4.14
N GLY A 46 1.11 24.07 -3.45
CA GLY A 46 2.02 23.98 -2.32
C GLY A 46 1.32 23.47 -1.06
N ILE A 47 0.96 22.19 -1.03
CA ILE A 47 0.35 21.56 0.16
C ILE A 47 1.43 21.44 1.24
N ARG A 48 1.21 22.12 2.37
CA ARG A 48 2.09 22.03 3.55
C ARG A 48 1.41 21.21 4.64
N PRO A 49 2.12 20.32 5.34
CA PRO A 49 1.54 19.54 6.42
C PRO A 49 1.19 20.48 7.58
N GLY A 50 -0.10 20.60 7.88
CA GLY A 50 -0.56 21.30 9.08
C GLY A 50 -0.44 20.42 10.34
N TYR A 51 -0.53 21.03 11.52
CA TYR A 51 -0.56 20.28 12.80
C TYR A 51 -1.66 19.23 12.85
N LEU A 52 -2.85 19.56 12.33
CA LEU A 52 -3.96 18.61 12.24
C LEU A 52 -3.61 17.38 11.40
N TRP A 53 -2.91 17.56 10.28
CA TRP A 53 -2.46 16.45 9.46
C TRP A 53 -1.46 15.55 10.20
N VAL A 54 -0.51 16.13 10.94
CA VAL A 54 0.43 15.34 11.75
C VAL A 54 -0.31 14.53 12.81
N LEU A 55 -1.30 15.13 13.47
CA LEU A 55 -2.11 14.44 14.48
C LEU A 55 -2.92 13.27 13.86
N THR A 56 -3.46 13.43 12.65
CA THR A 56 -4.18 12.33 12.00
C THR A 56 -3.25 11.17 11.59
N GLN A 57 -1.97 11.44 11.31
CA GLN A 57 -0.99 10.36 11.06
C GLN A 57 -0.68 9.52 12.31
N LEU A 58 -1.01 10.01 13.52
CA LEU A 58 -0.83 9.25 14.76
C LEU A 58 -1.94 8.23 15.01
N LEU A 59 -3.05 8.27 14.26
CA LEU A 59 -4.16 7.35 14.42
C LEU A 59 -3.81 5.98 13.80
N PRO A 60 -3.71 4.91 14.61
CA PRO A 60 -3.43 3.58 14.07
C PRO A 60 -4.65 3.00 13.35
N SER A 61 -4.36 2.13 12.40
CA SER A 61 -5.34 1.25 11.79
C SER A 61 -5.49 -0.04 12.63
N PRO A 62 -6.73 -0.49 12.92
CA PRO A 62 -6.93 -1.75 13.61
C PRO A 62 -6.50 -2.91 12.72
N SER A 63 -5.83 -3.88 13.33
CA SER A 63 -5.31 -5.07 12.66
C SER A 63 -5.62 -6.31 13.48
N TRP A 64 -5.71 -7.43 12.79
CA TRP A 64 -5.95 -8.74 13.36
C TRP A 64 -4.86 -9.68 12.84
N THR A 65 -3.99 -10.13 13.72
CA THR A 65 -2.80 -10.92 13.38
C THR A 65 -2.90 -12.30 14.03
N HIS A 66 -2.64 -13.34 13.23
CA HIS A 66 -2.65 -14.73 13.68
C HIS A 66 -1.30 -15.38 13.40
N PHE A 67 -0.65 -15.84 14.46
CA PHE A 67 0.61 -16.56 14.38
C PHE A 67 0.37 -18.07 14.41
N LYS A 68 1.14 -18.83 13.63
CA LYS A 68 0.97 -20.28 13.40
C LYS A 68 0.88 -21.13 14.68
N ASN A 69 1.45 -20.68 15.80
CA ASN A 69 1.48 -21.38 17.08
C ASN A 69 0.87 -20.58 18.24
N GLN A 70 0.12 -19.50 17.96
CA GLN A 70 -0.44 -18.64 19.00
C GLN A 70 -1.88 -18.24 18.66
N LYS A 71 -2.60 -17.74 19.66
CA LYS A 71 -3.95 -17.22 19.44
C LYS A 71 -3.91 -15.98 18.54
N SER A 72 -4.96 -15.81 17.75
CA SER A 72 -5.24 -14.57 17.03
C SER A 72 -5.31 -13.38 17.98
N GLN A 73 -4.79 -12.24 17.54
CA GLN A 73 -4.64 -11.05 18.36
C GLN A 73 -5.05 -9.82 17.58
N TRP A 74 -5.64 -8.88 18.32
CA TRP A 74 -5.82 -7.52 17.85
C TRP A 74 -4.51 -6.77 17.95
N GLY A 75 -4.25 -5.91 16.97
CA GLY A 75 -3.10 -5.03 16.94
C GLY A 75 -3.45 -3.65 16.41
N MET A 76 -2.56 -2.71 16.62
CA MET A 76 -2.64 -1.35 16.09
C MET A 76 -1.49 -1.14 15.11
N ASN A 77 -1.81 -0.83 13.86
CA ASN A 77 -0.83 -0.68 12.80
C ASN A 77 -0.73 0.78 12.35
N TRP A 78 0.47 1.35 12.46
CA TRP A 78 0.80 2.63 11.85
C TRP A 78 1.44 2.38 10.49
N GLN A 79 1.30 3.33 9.57
CA GLN A 79 1.98 3.28 8.29
C GLN A 79 2.56 4.65 7.95
N VAL A 80 3.86 4.66 7.69
CA VAL A 80 4.62 5.79 7.20
C VAL A 80 5.09 5.48 5.78
N THR A 81 4.99 6.46 4.89
CA THR A 81 5.44 6.33 3.49
C THR A 81 6.53 7.35 3.22
N PRO A 82 7.81 7.04 3.47
CA PRO A 82 8.90 7.98 3.26
C PRO A 82 9.03 8.44 1.82
N LEU A 83 8.84 7.53 0.85
CA LEU A 83 9.07 7.79 -0.56
C LEU A 83 8.01 7.12 -1.43
N LEU A 84 7.52 7.89 -2.41
CA LEU A 84 6.55 7.46 -3.40
C LEU A 84 7.01 7.90 -4.79
N TYR A 85 6.89 7.00 -5.75
CA TYR A 85 7.11 7.25 -7.17
C TYR A 85 5.81 6.97 -7.94
N GLY A 86 5.20 8.00 -8.52
CA GLY A 86 4.00 7.89 -9.35
C GLY A 86 4.35 7.75 -10.83
N PHE A 87 3.87 6.69 -11.49
CA PHE A 87 4.08 6.48 -12.93
C PHE A 87 2.84 6.76 -13.78
N GLY A 88 1.66 6.88 -13.18
CA GLY A 88 0.41 7.21 -13.88
C GLY A 88 0.09 8.71 -13.97
N MET A 89 1.06 9.58 -13.66
CA MET A 89 0.86 11.03 -13.66
C MET A 89 1.26 11.68 -14.99
N ASN A 90 0.78 12.91 -15.22
CA ASN A 90 1.25 13.72 -16.34
C ASN A 90 2.78 13.88 -16.29
N LYS A 91 3.46 13.62 -17.41
CA LYS A 91 4.93 13.72 -17.54
C LYS A 91 5.49 15.11 -17.22
N ARG A 92 4.63 16.14 -17.26
CA ARG A 92 4.99 17.53 -16.90
C ARG A 92 5.14 17.74 -15.38
N MET A 93 4.62 16.82 -14.56
CA MET A 93 4.74 16.87 -13.11
C MET A 93 5.89 16.00 -12.62
N ASN A 94 6.59 16.43 -11.57
CA ASN A 94 7.56 15.59 -10.88
C ASN A 94 6.86 14.29 -10.39
N PRO A 95 7.36 13.08 -10.70
CA PRO A 95 6.76 11.82 -10.24
C PRO A 95 7.12 11.44 -8.80
N TRP A 96 8.14 12.07 -8.21
CA TRP A 96 8.62 11.75 -6.86
C TRP A 96 7.87 12.55 -5.78
N ARG A 97 7.49 11.88 -4.71
CA ARG A 97 6.89 12.48 -3.51
C ARG A 97 7.54 11.91 -2.25
N THR A 98 7.74 12.76 -1.25
CA THR A 98 8.38 12.39 0.03
C THR A 98 7.46 12.72 1.19
N LEU A 99 7.26 11.78 2.11
CA LEU A 99 6.45 11.88 3.35
C LEU A 99 4.95 12.14 3.14
N ILE A 100 4.60 13.14 2.33
CA ILE A 100 3.24 13.57 2.02
C ILE A 100 2.92 13.07 0.62
N ALA A 101 2.09 12.04 0.56
CA ALA A 101 1.58 11.49 -0.68
C ALA A 101 0.16 12.00 -0.91
N GLU A 102 0.00 12.90 -1.88
CA GLU A 102 -1.31 13.31 -2.38
C GLU A 102 -2.10 12.07 -2.85
N PRO A 103 -3.38 11.91 -2.46
CA PRO A 103 -4.16 10.74 -2.83
C PRO A 103 -4.15 10.49 -4.34
N MET A 104 -4.29 11.55 -5.14
CA MET A 104 -4.35 11.45 -6.61
C MET A 104 -3.08 10.85 -7.23
N THR A 105 -1.91 11.11 -6.65
CA THR A 105 -0.63 10.61 -7.16
C THR A 105 -0.39 9.14 -6.88
N ARG A 106 -1.04 8.62 -5.84
CA ARG A 106 -0.87 7.26 -5.34
C ARG A 106 -1.72 6.25 -6.10
N TYR A 107 -3.00 6.57 -6.30
CA TYR A 107 -3.96 5.59 -6.83
C TYR A 107 -3.97 5.49 -8.35
N ASN A 108 -3.41 6.48 -9.05
CA ASN A 108 -3.25 6.45 -10.51
C ASN A 108 -2.15 5.49 -10.99
N GLY A 109 -1.47 4.78 -10.09
CA GLY A 109 -0.32 3.93 -10.40
C GLY A 109 0.94 4.48 -9.75
N SER A 110 1.36 3.85 -8.66
CA SER A 110 2.54 4.28 -7.90
C SER A 110 3.30 3.11 -7.28
N LEU A 111 4.55 3.38 -6.93
CA LEU A 111 5.43 2.50 -6.18
C LEU A 111 5.89 3.23 -4.91
N GLU A 112 5.75 2.58 -3.76
CA GLU A 112 6.00 3.18 -2.46
C GLU A 112 6.97 2.37 -1.64
N ILE A 113 7.89 3.07 -0.98
CA ILE A 113 8.61 2.55 0.18
C ILE A 113 7.75 2.86 1.40
N TYR A 114 7.48 1.85 2.22
CA TYR A 114 6.71 2.03 3.45
C TYR A 114 7.44 1.45 4.66
N PHE A 115 7.14 2.04 5.81
CA PHE A 115 7.49 1.54 7.13
C PHE A 115 6.22 1.45 7.96
N SER A 116 6.02 0.36 8.67
CA SER A 116 4.78 0.06 9.37
C SER A 116 5.07 -0.59 10.72
N PRO A 117 5.15 0.21 11.79
CA PRO A 117 5.16 -0.32 13.14
C PRO A 117 3.76 -0.82 13.51
N GLU A 118 3.70 -1.95 14.19
CA GLU A 118 2.49 -2.57 14.69
C GLU A 118 2.67 -2.91 16.17
N TYR A 119 1.69 -2.55 16.99
CA TYR A 119 1.64 -2.87 18.40
C TYR A 119 0.65 -4.02 18.64
N LEU A 120 1.14 -5.10 19.25
CA LEU A 120 0.42 -6.32 19.60
C LEU A 120 0.42 -6.48 21.12
N PRO A 121 -0.71 -6.30 21.83
CA PRO A 121 -0.81 -6.37 23.29
C PRO A 121 -0.77 -7.82 23.81
N GLN A 122 0.22 -8.60 23.36
CA GLN A 122 0.36 -10.02 23.66
C GLN A 122 1.09 -10.29 24.98
N THR A 123 2.09 -9.46 25.27
CA THR A 123 3.06 -9.73 26.31
C THR A 123 2.88 -8.72 27.44
N LYS A 124 3.07 -9.14 28.69
CA LYS A 124 3.08 -8.21 29.84
C LYS A 124 4.19 -7.15 29.74
N GLN A 125 5.17 -7.36 28.85
CA GLN A 125 6.26 -6.45 28.57
C GLN A 125 5.98 -5.64 27.31
N PHE A 126 6.09 -4.32 27.45
CA PHE A 126 5.84 -3.36 26.36
C PHE A 126 6.86 -3.52 25.22
N ASP A 127 8.12 -3.78 25.53
CA ASP A 127 9.21 -3.82 24.55
C ASP A 127 9.11 -5.00 23.57
N THR A 128 8.47 -6.10 23.97
CA THR A 128 8.30 -7.29 23.11
C THR A 128 6.99 -7.27 22.31
N SER A 129 6.19 -6.21 22.47
CA SER A 129 4.86 -6.07 21.85
C SER A 129 4.90 -5.36 20.50
N TRP A 130 6.07 -4.87 20.08
CA TRP A 130 6.24 -4.16 18.82
C TRP A 130 6.71 -5.08 17.69
N LEU A 131 6.04 -4.98 16.55
CA LEU A 131 6.39 -5.61 15.29
C LEU A 131 6.70 -4.50 14.28
N PHE A 132 7.85 -4.57 13.63
CA PHE A 132 8.25 -3.57 12.65
C PHE A 132 8.26 -4.18 11.25
N ARG A 133 7.64 -3.51 10.28
CA ARG A 133 7.66 -3.90 8.86
C ARG A 133 8.20 -2.78 8.00
N GLY A 134 9.10 -3.11 7.08
CA GLY A 134 9.60 -2.18 6.06
C GLY A 134 9.60 -2.85 4.70
N GLY A 135 9.13 -2.17 3.66
CA GLY A 135 8.94 -2.82 2.38
C GLY A 135 8.64 -1.90 1.21
N LEU A 136 8.35 -2.56 0.08
CA LEU A 136 7.92 -1.94 -1.16
C LEU A 136 6.48 -2.33 -1.46
N ARG A 137 5.68 -1.40 -1.97
CA ARG A 137 4.30 -1.65 -2.38
C ARG A 137 3.97 -0.91 -3.66
N ALA A 138 3.43 -1.63 -4.63
CA ALA A 138 2.86 -1.07 -5.84
C ALA A 138 1.35 -0.89 -5.68
N TYR A 139 0.81 0.22 -6.19
CA TYR A 139 -0.61 0.50 -6.31
C TYR A 139 -1.02 0.44 -7.78
N LEU A 140 -2.13 -0.25 -8.05
CA LEU A 140 -2.68 -0.47 -9.37
C LEU A 140 -4.09 0.15 -9.42
N PRO A 141 -4.37 1.09 -10.34
CA PRO A 141 -5.71 1.59 -10.55
C PRO A 141 -6.59 0.49 -11.15
N LEU A 142 -7.71 0.16 -10.50
CA LEU A 142 -8.66 -0.84 -11.02
C LEU A 142 -9.86 -0.19 -11.68
N TYR A 143 -10.39 0.90 -11.10
CA TYR A 143 -11.57 1.58 -11.62
C TYR A 143 -11.45 3.10 -11.48
N ARG A 144 -11.85 3.83 -12.54
CA ARG A 144 -11.79 5.30 -12.63
C ARG A 144 -10.46 5.85 -12.11
N TYR A 145 -9.36 5.48 -12.75
CA TYR A 145 -8.02 6.00 -12.39
C TYR A 145 -7.59 5.71 -10.94
N GLY A 146 -8.22 4.71 -10.29
CA GLY A 146 -7.94 4.33 -8.91
C GLY A 146 -8.68 5.16 -7.85
N GLU A 147 -9.43 6.18 -8.26
CA GLU A 147 -10.16 7.08 -7.36
C GLU A 147 -11.24 6.34 -6.55
N TYR A 148 -11.94 5.40 -7.19
CA TYR A 148 -13.02 4.65 -6.55
C TYR A 148 -12.54 3.28 -6.06
N LEU A 149 -11.67 2.63 -6.83
CA LEU A 149 -11.14 1.31 -6.49
C LEU A 149 -9.72 1.16 -7.00
N SER A 150 -8.83 0.78 -6.10
CA SER A 150 -7.45 0.41 -6.41
C SER A 150 -7.05 -0.86 -5.67
N ALA A 151 -6.09 -1.57 -6.22
CA ALA A 151 -5.44 -2.69 -5.55
C ALA A 151 -3.98 -2.34 -5.23
N SER A 152 -3.41 -3.02 -4.24
CA SER A 152 -1.99 -2.98 -3.98
C SER A 152 -1.40 -4.37 -3.84
N LEU A 153 -0.14 -4.48 -4.21
CA LEU A 153 0.69 -5.65 -4.01
C LEU A 153 2.04 -5.19 -3.47
N GLY A 154 2.56 -5.88 -2.47
CA GLY A 154 3.81 -5.49 -1.84
C GLY A 154 4.56 -6.64 -1.21
N THR A 155 5.80 -6.37 -0.86
CA THR A 155 6.63 -7.25 -0.06
C THR A 155 7.28 -6.43 1.04
N SER A 156 7.34 -6.97 2.24
CA SER A 156 8.04 -6.38 3.39
C SER A 156 8.97 -7.38 4.03
N TYR A 157 10.02 -6.84 4.61
CA TYR A 157 10.77 -7.49 5.66
C TYR A 157 10.16 -7.11 7.01
N TYR A 158 10.00 -8.08 7.91
CA TYR A 158 9.51 -7.82 9.26
C TYR A 158 10.53 -8.24 10.32
N ASN A 159 10.49 -7.56 11.46
CA ASN A 159 11.18 -7.94 12.69
C ASN A 159 10.17 -7.98 13.84
N TYR A 160 10.08 -9.12 14.53
CA TYR A 160 9.24 -9.31 15.71
C TYR A 160 9.97 -10.16 16.75
N ASN A 161 10.23 -9.60 17.92
CA ASN A 161 10.92 -10.28 19.03
C ASN A 161 12.23 -10.98 18.58
N GLY A 162 13.06 -10.27 17.81
CA GLY A 162 14.32 -10.79 17.27
C GLY A 162 14.18 -11.79 16.10
N LYS A 163 12.97 -12.20 15.74
CA LYS A 163 12.71 -13.03 14.57
C LYS A 163 12.44 -12.16 13.36
N THR A 164 13.07 -12.51 12.26
CA THR A 164 12.93 -11.79 11.00
C THR A 164 12.37 -12.68 9.91
N GLY A 165 11.70 -12.10 8.93
CA GLY A 165 11.21 -12.83 7.78
C GLY A 165 10.66 -11.92 6.70
N MET A 166 10.14 -12.54 5.64
CA MET A 166 9.50 -11.84 4.54
C MET A 166 7.98 -12.02 4.60
N THR A 167 7.28 -10.95 4.27
CA THR A 167 5.82 -10.91 4.21
C THR A 167 5.42 -10.44 2.82
N TYR A 168 4.38 -11.07 2.27
CA TYR A 168 3.72 -10.64 1.05
C TYR A 168 2.42 -9.95 1.42
N GLU A 169 2.17 -8.80 0.82
CA GLU A 169 1.03 -7.97 1.13
C GLU A 169 0.15 -7.79 -0.10
N ALA A 170 -1.15 -7.87 0.09
CA ALA A 170 -2.14 -7.55 -0.91
C ALA A 170 -3.24 -6.69 -0.28
N GLY A 171 -3.70 -5.67 -0.97
CA GLY A 171 -4.73 -4.78 -0.45
C GLY A 171 -5.68 -4.28 -1.52
N VAL A 172 -6.87 -3.85 -1.08
CA VAL A 172 -7.87 -3.19 -1.91
C VAL A 172 -8.31 -1.92 -1.19
N TYR A 173 -8.41 -0.80 -1.90
CA TYR A 173 -8.74 0.50 -1.34
C TYR A 173 -9.85 1.18 -2.12
N MET A 174 -10.69 1.92 -1.40
CA MET A 174 -11.85 2.63 -1.91
C MET A 174 -11.83 4.11 -1.48
N PHE A 175 -12.57 4.95 -2.20
CA PHE A 175 -12.73 6.38 -1.89
C PHE A 175 -11.40 7.12 -1.76
N PHE A 176 -10.63 7.19 -2.84
CA PHE A 176 -9.27 7.73 -2.86
C PHE A 176 -8.36 7.06 -1.81
N GLY A 177 -8.62 5.77 -1.61
CA GLY A 177 -8.04 4.89 -0.60
C GLY A 177 -7.99 5.42 0.83
N ILE A 178 -8.97 6.24 1.22
CA ILE A 178 -9.28 6.57 2.61
C ILE A 178 -9.56 5.29 3.40
N ILE A 179 -10.29 4.35 2.80
CA ILE A 179 -10.63 3.06 3.39
C ILE A 179 -9.97 1.96 2.58
N GLY A 180 -9.33 1.00 3.24
CA GLY A 180 -8.82 -0.18 2.57
C GLY A 180 -8.80 -1.41 3.46
N LEU A 181 -8.83 -2.56 2.80
CA LEU A 181 -8.60 -3.85 3.42
C LEU A 181 -7.26 -4.38 2.93
N GLN A 182 -6.36 -4.70 3.85
CA GLN A 182 -5.06 -5.27 3.52
C GLN A 182 -4.89 -6.61 4.21
N THR A 183 -4.40 -7.60 3.48
CA THR A 183 -3.90 -8.86 4.02
C THR A 183 -2.38 -8.90 3.90
N ALA A 184 -1.73 -9.48 4.89
CA ALA A 184 -0.31 -9.76 4.89
C ALA A 184 -0.11 -11.24 5.22
N TYR A 185 0.69 -11.92 4.42
CA TYR A 185 0.98 -13.34 4.56
C TYR A 185 2.48 -13.56 4.65
N SER A 186 2.91 -14.14 5.77
CA SER A 186 4.25 -14.66 5.97
C SER A 186 4.18 -16.19 5.97
N PRO A 187 4.79 -16.87 4.97
CA PRO A 187 4.67 -18.32 4.81
C PRO A 187 5.01 -19.14 6.07
N ASP A 188 5.97 -18.66 6.86
CA ASP A 188 6.54 -19.43 7.96
C ASP A 188 6.00 -19.05 9.33
N THR A 189 5.36 -17.88 9.47
CA THR A 189 5.07 -17.31 10.80
C THR A 189 3.63 -16.86 11.03
N SER A 190 3.06 -16.03 10.17
CA SER A 190 1.78 -15.37 10.47
C SER A 190 0.99 -14.96 9.24
N TRP A 191 -0.31 -14.73 9.45
CA TRP A 191 -1.14 -13.96 8.55
C TRP A 191 -1.79 -12.82 9.33
N SER A 192 -1.98 -11.66 8.69
CA SER A 192 -2.62 -10.51 9.30
C SER A 192 -3.65 -9.88 8.35
N LEU A 193 -4.77 -9.43 8.90
CA LEU A 193 -5.78 -8.64 8.22
C LEU A 193 -5.83 -7.25 8.86
N THR A 194 -5.71 -6.20 8.06
CA THR A 194 -5.70 -4.82 8.53
C THR A 194 -6.79 -4.04 7.83
N LEU A 195 -7.66 -3.40 8.62
CA LEU A 195 -8.58 -2.41 8.10
C LEU A 195 -7.87 -1.07 8.14
N ARG A 196 -7.40 -0.63 6.97
CA ARG A 196 -6.61 0.59 6.84
C ARG A 196 -7.51 1.80 6.71
N PHE A 197 -7.27 2.77 7.58
CA PHE A 197 -7.78 4.12 7.45
C PHE A 197 -6.64 5.06 7.13
N ARG A 198 -6.87 5.96 6.17
CA ARG A 198 -5.89 6.98 5.80
C ARG A 198 -6.54 8.35 5.78
N TYR A 199 -5.83 9.30 6.35
CA TYR A 199 -6.22 10.70 6.46
C TYR A 199 -5.28 11.52 5.59
N PHE A 200 -5.85 12.38 4.75
CA PHE A 200 -5.14 13.25 3.82
C PHE A 200 -5.36 14.72 4.21
#